data_AF-A0A7C1FWM2-F1
#
_entry.id   AF-A0A7C1FWM2-F1
#
_cell.length_a   1.000
_cell.length_b   1.000
_cell.length_c   1.000
_cell.angle_alpha   90.00
_cell.angle_beta   90.00
_cell.angle_gamma   90.00
#
_symmetry.space_group_name_H-M   'P 1'
#
loop_
_entity.id
_entity.type
_entity.pdbx_description
1 polymer ?
#
loop_
_entity_poly.entity_id
_entity_poly.type
_entity_poly.pdbx_seq_one_letter_code
_entity_poly.pdbx_strand_id
1 'polypeptide(L)' 'MHTDPGLNTAVIRVLQDGERVVIIAGPQQADGMTWWQVRDSGGQEGWVAASFLQQVREP' A
#
# COMPACT_ATOMS: atom_id res chain seq x y z
N MET A 1 -2.81 -3.49 -4.05
CA MET A 1 -2.05 -4.15 -2.97
C MET A 1 -1.37 -5.37 -3.54
N HIS A 2 -0.09 -5.48 -3.27
CA HIS A 2 0.78 -6.56 -3.72
C HIS A 2 1.20 -7.46 -2.56
N THR A 3 1.59 -8.70 -2.85
CA THR A 3 2.15 -9.63 -1.85
C THR A 3 3.45 -9.13 -1.23
N ASP A 4 4.26 -8.43 -2.03
CA ASP A 4 5.61 -7.95 -1.70
C ASP A 4 5.82 -6.59 -2.38
N PRO A 5 6.74 -5.72 -1.91
CA PRO A 5 6.95 -4.45 -2.59
C PRO A 5 7.64 -4.66 -3.93
N GLY A 6 6.91 -4.33 -5.00
CA GLY A 6 7.44 -4.34 -6.35
C GLY A 6 6.34 -4.40 -7.40
N LEU A 7 6.63 -3.92 -8.60
CA LEU A 7 5.69 -3.91 -9.72
C LEU A 7 5.49 -5.29 -10.37
N ASN A 8 6.44 -6.21 -10.17
CA ASN A 8 6.41 -7.58 -10.69
C ASN A 8 5.89 -8.62 -9.68
N THR A 9 5.22 -8.17 -8.62
CA THR A 9 4.70 -9.06 -7.58
C THR A 9 3.21 -9.33 -7.81
N ALA A 10 2.65 -10.36 -7.19
CA ALA A 10 1.24 -10.69 -7.38
C ALA A 10 0.34 -9.63 -6.71
N VAL A 11 -0.60 -9.07 -7.49
CA VAL A 11 -1.65 -8.20 -6.96
C VAL A 11 -2.67 -9.07 -6.21
N ILE A 12 -2.73 -8.91 -4.90
CA ILE A 12 -3.68 -9.64 -4.04
C ILE A 12 -5.01 -8.91 -3.87
N ARG A 13 -5.02 -7.59 -4.06
CA ARG A 13 -6.23 -6.78 -3.93
C ARG A 13 -6.10 -5.46 -4.69
N VAL A 14 -7.19 -5.01 -5.27
CA VAL A 14 -7.33 -3.65 -5.82
C VAL A 14 -8.13 -2.82 -4.82
N LEU A 15 -7.55 -1.72 -4.35
CA LEU A 15 -8.23 -0.75 -3.50
C LEU A 15 -9.01 0.22 -4.39
N GLN A 16 -10.21 0.60 -3.99
CA GLN A 16 -10.97 1.65 -4.68
C GLN A 16 -10.43 3.02 -4.29
N ASP A 17 -10.67 4.01 -5.15
CA ASP A 17 -10.35 5.40 -4.80
C ASP A 17 -11.13 5.83 -3.56
N GLY A 18 -10.47 6.59 -2.68
CA GLY A 18 -11.05 7.01 -1.40
C GLY A 18 -11.07 5.95 -0.30
N GLU A 19 -10.68 4.69 -0.59
CA GLU A 19 -10.56 3.67 0.45
C GLU A 19 -9.44 4.02 1.43
N ARG A 20 -9.74 3.98 2.72
CA ARG A 20 -8.78 4.25 3.79
C ARG A 20 -8.06 2.97 4.17
N VAL A 21 -6.73 3.06 4.21
CA VAL A 21 -5.85 1.99 4.67
C VAL A 21 -4.92 2.50 5.76
N VAL A 22 -4.51 1.60 6.65
CA VAL A 22 -3.58 1.91 7.72
C VAL A 22 -2.19 1.46 7.30
N ILE A 23 -1.20 2.35 7.35
CA ILE A 23 0.20 1.97 7.15
C ILE A 23 0.66 1.19 8.38
N ILE A 24 1.15 -0.03 8.18
CA ILE A 24 1.61 -0.94 9.24
C ILE A 24 3.11 -1.24 9.16
N ALA A 25 3.75 -1.08 7.99
CA ALA A 25 5.19 -1.22 7.84
C ALA A 25 5.74 -0.45 6.62
N GLY A 26 7.08 -0.38 6.52
CA GLY A 26 7.80 0.38 5.49
C GLY A 26 8.53 1.60 6.07
N PRO A 27 9.16 2.44 5.22
CA PRO A 27 9.19 2.35 3.76
C PRO A 27 10.19 1.30 3.25
N GLN A 28 9.85 0.61 2.17
CA GLN A 28 10.77 -0.26 1.43
C GLN A 28 10.93 0.24 -0.01
N GLN A 29 12.15 0.25 -0.53
CA GLN A 29 12.41 0.61 -1.92
C GLN A 29 12.44 -0.63 -2.81
N ALA A 30 11.65 -0.62 -3.89
CA ALA A 30 11.61 -1.67 -4.89
C ALA A 30 11.14 -1.10 -6.24
N ASP A 31 11.70 -1.60 -7.34
CA ASP A 31 11.40 -1.12 -8.71
C ASP A 31 11.53 0.41 -8.88
N GLY A 32 12.44 1.04 -8.13
CA GLY A 32 12.64 2.50 -8.14
C GLY A 32 11.51 3.30 -7.48
N MET A 33 10.59 2.64 -6.78
CA MET A 33 9.49 3.25 -6.05
C MET A 33 9.59 2.98 -4.55
N THR A 34 8.98 3.85 -3.75
CA THR A 34 8.81 3.61 -2.32
C THR A 34 7.50 2.87 -2.10
N TRP A 35 7.54 1.82 -1.28
CA TRP A 35 6.40 0.98 -0.95
C TRP A 35 6.14 0.99 0.54
N TRP A 36 4.87 0.99 0.88
CA TRP A 36 4.39 0.91 2.25
C TRP A 36 3.49 -0.30 2.39
N GLN A 37 3.69 -1.06 3.46
CA GLN A 37 2.78 -2.12 3.82
C GLN A 37 1.58 -1.49 4.51
N VAL A 38 0.40 -1.77 3.99
CA VAL A 38 -0.86 -1.25 4.49
C VAL A 38 -1.80 -2.39 4.86
N ARG A 39 -2.66 -2.13 5.83
CA ARG A 39 -3.76 -2.99 6.24
C ARG A 39 -5.08 -2.32 5.91
N ASP A 40 -5.95 -3.02 5.20
CA ASP A 40 -7.29 -2.53 4.87
C ASP A 40 -8.28 -2.72 6.03
N SER A 41 -9.50 -2.21 5.89
CA SER A 41 -10.59 -2.35 6.87
C SER A 41 -11.02 -3.81 7.11
N GLY A 42 -10.84 -4.68 6.12
CA GLY A 42 -11.05 -6.13 6.20
C GLY A 42 -9.89 -6.89 6.85
N GLY A 43 -8.82 -6.22 7.28
CA GLY A 43 -7.66 -6.83 7.92
C GLY A 43 -6.68 -7.49 6.95
N GLN A 44 -6.87 -7.32 5.64
CA GLN A 44 -5.92 -7.81 4.63
C GLN A 44 -4.71 -6.87 4.57
N GLU A 45 -3.53 -7.48 4.55
CA GLU A 45 -2.25 -6.78 4.52
C GLU A 45 -1.60 -6.93 3.15
N GLY A 46 -0.96 -5.86 2.68
CA GLY A 46 -0.21 -5.90 1.43
C GLY A 46 0.55 -4.61 1.16
N TRP A 47 1.34 -4.62 0.11
CA TRP A 47 2.20 -3.49 -0.25
C TRP A 47 1.54 -2.60 -1.30
N VAL A 48 1.64 -1.29 -1.08
CA VAL A 48 1.15 -0.26 -2.00
C VAL A 48 2.26 0.76 -2.22
N ALA A 49 2.48 1.14 -3.48
CA ALA A 49 3.46 2.17 -3.79
C ALA A 49 2.99 3.52 -3.24
N ALA A 50 3.91 4.25 -2.61
CA ALA A 50 3.68 5.55 -2.00
C ALA A 50 3.03 6.55 -2.97
N SER A 51 3.33 6.44 -4.26
CA SER A 51 2.76 7.28 -5.33
C SER A 51 1.23 7.15 -5.46
N PHE A 52 0.65 6.04 -5.01
CA PHE A 52 -0.81 5.82 -5.00
C PHE A 52 -1.44 6.07 -3.62
N LEU A 53 -0.65 6.42 -2.61
CA LEU A 53 -1.14 6.74 -1.28
C LEU A 53 -1.17 8.25 -1.09
N GLN A 54 -2.27 8.76 -0.56
CA GLN A 54 -2.31 10.12 -0.03
C GLN A 54 -2.38 10.05 1.49
N GLN A 55 -1.46 10.76 2.15
CA GLN A 55 -1.53 10.92 3.60
C GLN A 55 -2.71 11.81 3.94
N VAL A 56 -3.78 11.21 4.45
CA VAL A 56 -4.89 11.96 5.03
C VAL A 56 -4.46 12.38 6.43
N ARG A 57 -4.20 13.68 6.64
CA ARG A 57 -4.06 14.26 7.97
C ARG A 57 -5.41 14.86 8.34
N GLU A 58 -6.02 14.33 9.39
CA GLU A 58 -7.17 14.99 10.00
C GLU A 58 -6.70 16.31 10.64
N PRO A 59 -7.49 17.40 10.53
CA PRO A 59 -7.11 18.76 10.96
C PRO A 59 -6.99 18.92 12.48
#